data_AF-A0A5E4D4P0-F1
#
_entry.id   AF-A0A5E4D4P0-F1
#
_cell.length_a   1.000
_cell.length_b   1.000
_cell.length_c   1.000
_cell.angle_alpha   90.00
_cell.angle_beta   90.00
_cell.angle_gamma   90.00
#
_symmetry.space_group_name_H-M   'P 1'
#
loop_
_entity.id
_entity.type
_entity.pdbx_description
1 polymer ?
#
loop_
_entity_poly.entity_id
_entity_poly.type
_entity_poly.pdbx_seq_one_letter_code
_entity_poly.pdbx_strand_id
1 'polypeptide(L)'
;EAAFLNRATRKLNQFLKMNMSEDFKLHLSRISEGTLKLLSCPSKEEKNLKEQKKNDPCFLKTLLQKIKTCWNKILMGNKEH
;
A
#
# COMPACT_ATOMS: atom_id res chain seq x y z
N GLU A 1 -1.80 -0.29 12.64
CA GLU A 1 -2.35 -0.01 11.29
C GLU A 1 -1.35 0.79 10.44
N ALA A 2 -0.84 1.93 10.94
CA ALA A 2 0.13 2.78 10.23
C ALA A 2 1.38 2.04 9.72
N ALA A 3 2.01 1.18 10.53
CA ALA A 3 3.17 0.39 10.11
C ALA A 3 2.85 -0.60 8.98
N PHE A 4 1.64 -1.18 8.98
CA PHE A 4 1.18 -2.03 7.88
C PHE A 4 1.00 -1.20 6.62
N LEU A 5 0.34 -0.05 6.70
CA LEU A 5 0.11 0.82 5.55
C LEU A 5 1.45 1.29 4.93
N ASN A 6 2.45 1.64 5.74
CA ASN A 6 3.80 1.97 5.25
C ASN A 6 4.43 0.82 4.45
N ARG A 7 4.38 -0.42 4.97
CA ARG A 7 4.90 -1.61 4.26
C ARG A 7 4.09 -1.94 3.01
N ALA A 8 2.77 -1.82 3.09
CA ALA A 8 1.84 -2.07 1.99
C ALA A 8 2.09 -1.11 0.84
N THR A 9 2.35 0.17 1.13
CA THR A 9 2.68 1.16 0.11
C THR A 9 3.99 0.82 -0.62
N ARG A 10 5.04 0.45 0.11
CA ARG A 10 6.30 0.00 -0.53
C ARG A 10 6.05 -1.21 -1.43
N LYS A 11 5.16 -2.11 -1.02
CA LYS A 11 4.78 -3.27 -1.83
C LYS A 11 3.97 -2.86 -3.07
N LEU A 12 3.05 -1.88 -2.98
CA LEU A 12 2.33 -1.33 -4.13
C LEU A 12 3.27 -0.76 -5.19
N ASN A 13 4.34 -0.06 -4.78
CA ASN A 13 5.33 0.48 -5.72
C ASN A 13 6.05 -0.62 -6.54
N GLN A 14 6.13 -1.85 -6.03
CA GLN A 14 6.68 -2.98 -6.80
C GLN A 14 5.73 -3.44 -7.91
N PHE A 15 4.41 -3.24 -7.76
CA PHE A 15 3.42 -3.56 -8.80
C PHE A 15 3.45 -2.57 -9.96
N LEU A 16 3.96 -1.34 -9.78
CA LEU A 16 4.09 -0.34 -10.85
C LEU A 16 5.04 -0.79 -11.97
N LYS A 17 6.01 -1.66 -11.66
CA LYS A 17 6.96 -2.22 -12.62
C LYS A 17 6.37 -3.34 -13.49
N MET A 18 5.14 -3.78 -13.23
CA MET A 18 4.51 -4.85 -13.99
C MET A 18 3.80 -4.37 -15.24
N ASN A 19 3.54 -5.31 -16.16
CA ASN A 19 2.76 -5.05 -17.36
C ASN A 19 1.28 -4.92 -17.00
N MET A 20 0.84 -3.69 -16.73
CA MET A 20 -0.55 -3.32 -16.43
C MET A 20 -0.91 -2.06 -17.22
N SER A 21 -2.22 -1.82 -17.37
CA SER A 21 -2.74 -0.58 -17.97
C SER A 21 -2.19 0.65 -17.26
N GLU A 22 -1.87 1.69 -18.03
CA GLU A 22 -1.31 2.94 -17.52
C GLU A 22 -2.28 3.64 -16.54
N ASP A 23 -3.58 3.60 -16.84
CA ASP A 23 -4.62 4.11 -15.95
C ASP A 23 -4.61 3.40 -14.58
N PHE A 24 -4.44 2.08 -14.58
CA PHE A 24 -4.37 1.31 -13.35
C PHE A 24 -3.10 1.60 -12.56
N LYS A 25 -1.95 1.77 -13.24
CA LYS A 25 -0.70 2.21 -12.59
C LYS A 25 -0.84 3.59 -11.94
N LEU A 26 -1.50 4.53 -12.63
CA LEU A 26 -1.78 5.85 -12.09
C LEU A 26 -2.62 5.77 -10.81
N HIS A 27 -3.65 4.92 -10.78
CA HIS A 27 -4.44 4.68 -9.57
C HIS A 27 -3.61 4.07 -8.43
N LEU A 28 -2.73 3.11 -8.71
CA LEU A 28 -1.83 2.54 -7.71
C LEU A 28 -0.86 3.59 -7.15
N SER A 29 -0.31 4.46 -7.99
CA SER A 29 0.59 5.55 -7.57
C SER A 29 -0.12 6.53 -6.64
N ARG A 30 -1.35 6.95 -7.01
CA ARG A 30 -2.18 7.84 -6.17
C ARG A 30 -2.47 7.24 -4.80
N ILE A 31 -2.80 5.95 -4.73
CA ILE A 31 -3.04 5.25 -3.45
C ILE A 31 -1.75 5.22 -2.62
N SER A 32 -0.62 4.88 -3.25
CA SER A 32 0.69 4.80 -2.62
C SER A 32 1.12 6.15 -2.04
N GLU A 33 1.25 7.16 -2.88
CA GLU A 33 1.69 8.52 -2.50
C GLU A 33 0.73 9.16 -1.49
N GLY A 34 -0.58 9.05 -1.72
CA GLY A 34 -1.60 9.56 -0.80
C GLY A 34 -1.52 8.90 0.57
N THR A 35 -1.32 7.58 0.61
CA THR A 35 -1.16 6.84 1.87
C THR A 35 0.09 7.27 2.61
N LEU A 36 1.24 7.40 1.93
CA LEU A 36 2.49 7.86 2.56
C LEU A 36 2.38 9.28 3.10
N LYS A 37 1.79 10.19 2.32
CA LYS A 37 1.61 11.60 2.70
C LYS A 37 0.75 11.74 3.96
N LEU A 38 -0.29 10.93 4.10
CA LEU A 38 -1.17 10.95 5.27
C LEU A 38 -0.56 10.29 6.51
N LEU A 39 0.36 9.34 6.34
CA LEU A 39 0.97 8.64 7.47
C LEU A 39 2.05 9.47 8.18
N SER A 40 2.58 10.53 7.54
CA SER A 40 3.53 11.52 8.07
C SER A 40 4.65 10.96 8.97
N CYS A 41 5.02 9.68 8.78
CA CYS A 41 6.00 9.00 9.57
C CYS A 41 7.24 8.84 8.69
N PRO A 42 8.32 9.62 8.92
CA PRO A 42 9.61 9.33 8.33
C PRO A 42 10.15 8.06 9.01
N SER A 43 9.64 6.89 8.61
CA SER A 43 10.31 5.66 9.00
C SER A 43 11.64 5.67 8.26
N LYS A 44 12.75 5.76 9.01
CA LYS A 44 14.12 5.57 8.53
C LYS A 44 14.13 4.58 7.38
N GLU A 45 14.80 4.95 6.30
CA GLU A 45 14.99 4.18 5.08
C GLU A 45 15.45 2.75 5.41
N GLU A 46 14.51 1.85 5.70
CA GLU A 46 14.78 0.42 5.67
C GLU A 46 15.00 0.07 4.22
N LYS A 47 16.30 -0.01 3.89
CA LYS A 47 16.87 -0.40 2.60
C LYS A 47 15.98 -1.42 1.91
N ASN A 48 15.64 -1.13 0.65
CA ASN A 48 14.93 -1.99 -0.29
C ASN A 48 15.16 -3.47 0.04
N LEU A 49 14.19 -4.08 0.73
CA LEU A 49 14.22 -5.51 1.01
C LEU A 49 14.22 -6.23 -0.33
N LYS A 50 15.25 -7.05 -0.52
CA LYS A 50 15.61 -7.73 -1.76
C LYS A 50 14.39 -8.29 -2.49
N GLU A 51 14.40 -8.04 -3.79
CA GLU A 51 13.41 -8.39 -4.79
C GLU A 51 13.25 -9.91 -4.86
N GLN A 52 12.26 -10.48 -4.16
CA GLN A 52 11.88 -11.88 -4.34
C GLN A 52 10.43 -12.10 -3.91
N LYS A 53 9.52 -12.00 -4.87
CA LYS A 53 8.28 -12.80 -4.99
C LYS A 53 7.59 -12.43 -6.30
N LYS A 54 7.11 -13.43 -7.04
CA LYS A 54 6.18 -13.24 -8.17
C LYS A 54 5.07 -12.29 -7.72
N ASN A 55 5.02 -11.10 -8.31
CA ASN A 55 3.97 -10.14 -8.02
C ASN A 55 2.72 -10.63 -8.74
N ASP A 56 1.84 -11.27 -7.99
CA ASP A 56 0.64 -11.93 -8.50
C ASP A 56 -0.57 -10.97 -8.42
N PRO A 57 -1.41 -10.86 -9.46
CA PRO A 57 -2.61 -10.02 -9.44
C PRO A 57 -3.60 -10.38 -8.32
N CYS A 58 -3.73 -11.65 -7.91
CA CYS A 58 -4.61 -12.03 -6.81
C CYS A 58 -4.06 -11.51 -5.46
N PHE A 59 -2.74 -11.51 -5.28
CA PHE A 59 -2.10 -10.84 -4.14
C PHE A 59 -2.36 -9.34 -4.16
N LEU A 60 -2.26 -8.66 -5.32
CA LEU A 60 -2.53 -7.23 -5.43
C LEU A 60 -3.96 -6.89 -5.00
N LYS A 61 -4.95 -7.66 -5.48
CA LYS A 61 -6.36 -7.49 -5.09
C LYS A 61 -6.53 -7.59 -3.56
N THR A 62 -5.91 -8.60 -2.96
CA THR A 62 -5.93 -8.81 -1.50
C THR A 62 -5.25 -7.68 -0.75
N LEU A 63 -4.13 -7.17 -1.27
CA LEU A 63 -3.39 -6.05 -0.67
C LEU A 63 -4.24 -4.77 -0.67
N LEU A 64 -4.89 -4.45 -1.79
CA LEU A 64 -5.79 -3.29 -1.90
C LEU A 64 -6.97 -3.39 -0.92
N GLN A 65 -7.56 -4.57 -0.76
CA GLN A 65 -8.61 -4.80 0.23
C GLN A 65 -8.13 -4.53 1.66
N LYS A 66 -6.93 -5.03 2.03
CA LYS A 66 -6.36 -4.80 3.37
C LYS A 66 -6.00 -3.34 3.62
N ILE A 67 -5.52 -2.62 2.60
CA ILE A 67 -5.26 -1.17 2.68
C ILE A 67 -6.58 -0.44 2.97
N LYS A 68 -7.65 -0.73 2.22
CA LYS A 68 -8.99 -0.16 2.47
C LYS A 68 -9.46 -0.45 3.90
N THR A 69 -9.38 -1.70 4.35
CA THR A 69 -9.78 -2.06 5.72
C THR A 69 -8.97 -1.32 6.78
N CYS A 70 -7.64 -1.19 6.61
CA CYS A 70 -6.81 -0.45 7.56
C CYS A 70 -7.16 1.03 7.60
N TRP A 71 -7.39 1.67 6.44
CA TRP A 71 -7.85 3.06 6.39
C TRP A 71 -9.21 3.24 7.07
N ASN A 72 -10.15 2.33 6.82
CA ASN A 72 -11.45 2.36 7.49
C ASN A 72 -11.31 2.26 9.01
N LYS A 73 -10.42 1.41 9.54
CA LYS A 73 -10.14 1.33 10.99
C LYS A 73 -9.57 2.64 11.55
N ILE A 74 -8.61 3.25 10.85
CA ILE A 74 -8.00 4.53 11.27
C ILE A 74 -9.04 5.65 11.25
N LEU A 75 -9.84 5.75 10.19
CA LEU A 75 -10.78 6.87 9.99
C LEU A 75 -12.06 6.74 10.81
N MET A 76 -12.56 5.52 11.02
CA MET A 76 -13.78 5.34 11.81
C MET A 76 -13.52 5.41 13.32
N GLY A 77 -12.26 5.36 13.76
CA GLY A 77 -11.88 5.16 15.17
C GLY A 77 -12.36 3.80 15.69
N ASN A 78 -11.90 3.37 16.87
CA ASN A 78 -12.52 2.25 17.58
C ASN A 78 -13.96 2.65 17.98
N LYS A 79 -14.91 2.53 17.06
CA LYS A 79 -16.33 2.38 17.43
C LYS A 79 -16.56 0.91 17.73
N GLU A 80 -15.95 0.45 18.82
CA GLU A 80 -16.49 -0.69 19.56
C GLU A 80 -17.73 -0.15 20.27
N HIS A 81 -18.90 -0.64 19.87
CA HIS A 81 -20.15 -0.48 20.63
C HIS A 81 -20.18 -1.50 21.76
#